data_AF-A0A2N0R5N8-F1
#
_entry.id   AF-A0A2N0R5N8-F1
#
_cell.length_a   1.000
_cell.length_b   1.000
_cell.length_c   1.000
_cell.angle_alpha   90.00
_cell.angle_beta   90.00
_cell.angle_gamma   90.00
#
_symmetry.space_group_name_H-M   'P 1'
#
loop_
_entity.id
_entity.type
_entity.pdbx_description
1 polymer ?
#
loop_
_entity_poly.entity_id
_entity_poly.type
_entity_poly.pdbx_seq_one_letter_code
_entity_poly.pdbx_strand_id
1 'polypeptide(L)'
;KAGTCKELGKVLGRKGNTINDLSLYSINIIPLISLVNLKNLLIYNFELYDINSIEIKRFRQYLENSKFSNLQILDVYGLSCFKELATLIKNTEENLLEISIITKYVNTNNLEIFINSIANNCPKVRDLSIGITSKEFILIKSILLNCRNLICIEFDSICYENDIIVMKY
;
A
#
# COMPACT_ATOMS: atom_id res chain seq x y z
N LYS A 1 3.50 -27.26 -6.20
CA LYS A 1 2.56 -26.64 -5.23
C LYS A 1 1.80 -25.41 -5.79
N ALA A 2 1.56 -25.31 -7.10
CA ALA A 2 0.76 -24.21 -7.70
C ALA A 2 -0.76 -24.48 -7.71
N GLY A 3 -1.19 -25.73 -7.58
CA GLY A 3 -2.62 -26.12 -7.62
C GLY A 3 -3.41 -25.66 -6.39
N THR A 4 -2.82 -25.68 -5.20
CA THR A 4 -3.52 -25.36 -3.94
C THR A 4 -3.92 -23.88 -3.83
N CYS A 5 -3.08 -22.95 -4.28
CA CYS A 5 -3.39 -21.52 -4.22
C CYS A 5 -4.49 -21.11 -5.22
N LYS A 6 -4.61 -21.81 -6.35
CA LYS A 6 -5.66 -21.56 -7.35
C LYS A 6 -7.05 -21.89 -6.82
N GLU A 7 -7.19 -23.02 -6.11
CA GLU A 7 -8.48 -23.39 -5.50
C GLU A 7 -8.82 -22.48 -4.31
N LEU A 8 -7.82 -22.12 -3.50
CA LEU A 8 -8.02 -21.12 -2.43
C LEU A 8 -8.52 -19.79 -2.99
N GLY A 9 -7.90 -19.28 -4.05
CA GLY A 9 -8.31 -18.05 -4.71
C GLY A 9 -9.75 -18.09 -5.23
N LYS A 10 -10.19 -19.23 -5.80
CA LYS A 10 -11.58 -19.43 -6.23
C LYS A 10 -12.55 -19.41 -5.06
N VAL A 11 -12.21 -20.08 -3.95
CA VAL A 11 -13.06 -20.14 -2.76
C VAL A 11 -13.16 -18.78 -2.08
N LEU A 12 -12.06 -18.04 -1.98
CA LEU A 12 -12.05 -16.67 -1.47
C LEU A 12 -12.92 -15.75 -2.34
N GLY A 13 -12.87 -15.89 -3.66
CA GLY A 13 -13.72 -15.12 -4.55
C GLY A 13 -15.22 -15.36 -4.35
N ARG A 14 -15.63 -16.57 -3.94
CA ARG A 14 -17.03 -16.85 -3.55
C ARG A 14 -17.44 -16.16 -2.24
N LYS A 15 -16.47 -15.74 -1.43
CA LYS A 15 -16.66 -15.01 -0.16
C LYS A 15 -16.40 -13.52 -0.30
N GLY A 16 -16.26 -13.01 -1.53
CA GLY A 16 -15.90 -11.62 -1.82
C GLY A 16 -16.81 -10.56 -1.19
N ASN A 17 -18.08 -10.90 -0.97
CA ASN A 17 -19.05 -10.01 -0.35
C ASN A 17 -19.10 -10.12 1.18
N THR A 18 -18.41 -11.09 1.77
CA THR A 18 -18.44 -11.34 3.23
C THR A 18 -17.11 -11.05 3.91
N ILE A 19 -16.00 -11.13 3.17
CA ILE A 19 -14.68 -10.83 3.71
C ILE A 19 -14.49 -9.32 3.74
N ASN A 20 -14.34 -8.80 4.95
CA ASN A 20 -14.04 -7.41 5.28
C ASN A 20 -12.58 -7.22 5.73
N ASP A 21 -11.95 -8.26 6.26
CA ASP A 21 -10.59 -8.23 6.78
C ASP A 21 -9.73 -9.27 6.08
N LEU A 22 -8.59 -8.85 5.52
CA LEU A 22 -7.62 -9.74 4.91
C LEU A 22 -6.20 -9.39 5.34
N SER A 23 -5.51 -10.38 5.90
CA SER A 23 -4.08 -10.29 6.23
C SER A 23 -3.29 -11.30 5.42
N LEU A 24 -2.28 -10.83 4.70
CA LEU A 24 -1.44 -11.61 3.79
C LEU A 24 0.00 -11.59 4.28
N TYR A 25 0.37 -12.60 5.04
CA TYR A 25 1.76 -12.83 5.45
C TYR A 25 2.57 -13.61 4.42
N SER A 26 1.96 -14.01 3.29
CA SER A 26 2.64 -14.65 2.18
C SER A 26 1.89 -14.30 0.90
N ILE A 27 2.61 -13.73 -0.06
CA ILE A 27 2.06 -13.32 -1.36
C ILE A 27 1.90 -14.57 -2.25
N ASN A 28 0.95 -15.42 -1.88
CA ASN A 28 0.45 -16.45 -2.76
C ASN A 28 -0.56 -15.85 -3.75
N ILE A 29 -0.75 -16.52 -4.89
CA ILE A 29 -1.66 -16.09 -5.96
C ILE A 29 -3.11 -16.14 -5.46
N ILE A 30 -3.55 -15.06 -4.80
CA ILE A 30 -4.93 -14.86 -4.37
C ILE A 30 -5.52 -13.75 -5.24
N PRO A 31 -6.55 -14.01 -6.07
CA PRO A 31 -7.21 -12.99 -6.88
C PRO A 31 -7.99 -12.01 -6.00
N LEU A 32 -7.31 -10.93 -5.61
CA LEU A 32 -7.83 -9.88 -4.74
C LEU A 32 -9.05 -9.14 -5.31
N ILE A 33 -9.16 -9.07 -6.64
CA ILE A 33 -10.18 -8.31 -7.39
C ILE A 33 -11.62 -8.68 -6.97
N SER A 34 -11.82 -9.88 -6.42
CA SER A 34 -13.14 -10.38 -6.02
C SER A 34 -13.61 -9.89 -4.64
N LEU A 35 -12.74 -9.31 -3.81
CA LEU A 35 -13.04 -8.93 -2.41
C LEU A 35 -13.61 -7.51 -2.33
N VAL A 36 -14.80 -7.30 -2.87
CA VAL A 36 -15.42 -5.97 -3.03
C VAL A 36 -15.82 -5.29 -1.70
N ASN A 37 -16.03 -6.07 -0.63
CA ASN A 37 -16.41 -5.56 0.69
C ASN A 37 -15.23 -5.42 1.66
N LEU A 38 -14.00 -5.54 1.14
CA LEU A 38 -12.80 -5.44 1.95
C LEU A 38 -12.68 -4.03 2.56
N LYS A 39 -12.52 -3.98 3.89
CA LYS A 39 -12.32 -2.78 4.68
C LYS A 39 -10.87 -2.67 5.17
N ASN A 40 -10.26 -3.79 5.52
CA ASN A 40 -8.93 -3.83 6.09
C ASN A 40 -8.05 -4.76 5.26
N LEU A 41 -6.95 -4.23 4.73
CA LEU A 41 -5.96 -4.99 3.96
C LEU A 41 -4.58 -4.83 4.61
N LEU A 42 -4.05 -5.94 5.12
CA LEU A 42 -2.69 -6.05 5.61
C LEU A 42 -1.87 -6.93 4.67
N ILE A 43 -0.73 -6.42 4.21
CA ILE A 43 0.23 -7.13 3.36
C ILE A 43 1.59 -7.11 4.06
N TYR A 44 2.19 -8.28 4.24
CA TYR A 44 3.50 -8.43 4.90
C TYR A 44 4.42 -9.32 4.05
N ASN A 45 5.56 -8.75 3.63
CA ASN A 45 6.50 -9.36 2.69
C ASN A 45 7.98 -9.04 2.99
N PHE A 46 8.40 -8.96 4.26
CA PHE A 46 9.80 -8.60 4.56
C PHE A 46 10.86 -9.67 4.18
N GLU A 47 10.48 -10.96 4.08
CA GLU A 47 11.45 -12.06 4.03
C GLU A 47 11.12 -13.19 3.03
N LEU A 48 10.03 -13.07 2.27
CA LEU A 48 9.45 -14.26 1.62
C LEU A 48 9.67 -14.35 0.10
N TYR A 49 9.70 -13.23 -0.60
CA TYR A 49 9.78 -13.24 -2.05
C TYR A 49 10.74 -12.18 -2.59
N ASP A 50 11.56 -12.57 -3.56
CA ASP A 50 12.33 -11.65 -4.39
C ASP A 50 11.36 -10.66 -5.09
N ILE A 51 11.69 -9.37 -5.08
CA ILE A 51 10.89 -8.29 -5.66
C ILE A 51 10.60 -8.48 -7.17
N ASN A 52 11.43 -9.25 -7.86
CA ASN A 52 11.33 -9.58 -9.28
C ASN A 52 10.69 -10.94 -9.55
N SER A 53 10.32 -11.70 -8.50
CA SER A 53 9.64 -12.98 -8.63
C SER A 53 8.32 -12.88 -9.39
N ILE A 54 7.91 -13.99 -10.00
CA ILE A 54 6.67 -14.03 -10.80
C ILE A 54 5.44 -13.85 -9.91
N GLU A 55 5.53 -14.28 -8.66
CA GLU A 55 4.52 -14.12 -7.62
C GLU A 55 4.30 -12.64 -7.30
N ILE A 56 5.37 -11.88 -7.03
CA ILE A 56 5.28 -10.44 -6.77
C ILE A 56 4.74 -9.68 -7.98
N LYS A 57 5.19 -10.01 -9.20
CA LYS A 57 4.68 -9.37 -10.42
C LYS A 57 3.18 -9.60 -10.62
N ARG A 58 2.69 -10.82 -10.38
CA ARG A 58 1.25 -11.13 -10.45
C ARG A 58 0.48 -10.42 -9.35
N PHE A 59 1.02 -10.36 -8.14
CA PHE A 59 0.35 -9.69 -7.03
C PHE A 59 0.22 -8.19 -7.26
N ARG A 60 1.26 -7.54 -7.79
CA ARG A 60 1.20 -6.14 -8.25
C ARG A 60 0.06 -5.90 -9.25
N GLN A 61 -0.10 -6.79 -10.23
CA GLN A 61 -1.23 -6.73 -11.16
C GLN A 61 -2.59 -6.84 -10.46
N TYR A 62 -2.71 -7.69 -9.42
CA TYR A 62 -3.96 -7.77 -8.66
C TYR A 62 -4.23 -6.48 -7.89
N LEU A 63 -3.23 -5.87 -7.25
CA LEU A 63 -3.38 -4.58 -6.57
C LEU A 63 -3.83 -3.49 -7.55
N GLU A 64 -3.18 -3.39 -8.71
CA GLU A 64 -3.48 -2.38 -9.73
C GLU A 64 -4.92 -2.50 -10.28
N ASN A 65 -5.45 -3.73 -10.36
CA ASN A 65 -6.80 -4.00 -10.90
C ASN A 65 -7.90 -4.08 -9.82
N SER A 66 -7.56 -3.95 -8.53
CA SER A 66 -8.54 -4.05 -7.45
C SER A 66 -9.30 -2.74 -7.25
N LYS A 67 -10.60 -2.84 -7.00
CA LYS A 67 -11.52 -1.71 -6.80
C LYS A 67 -12.04 -1.64 -5.36
N PHE A 68 -11.17 -1.75 -4.37
CA PHE A 68 -11.57 -1.82 -2.95
C PHE A 68 -12.22 -0.51 -2.46
N SER A 69 -13.42 -0.20 -2.95
CA SER A 69 -14.14 1.04 -2.65
C SER A 69 -14.49 1.15 -1.20
N ASN A 70 -14.66 0.04 -0.48
CA ASN A 70 -14.94 0.03 0.95
C ASN A 70 -13.67 0.03 1.83
N LEU A 71 -12.47 0.14 1.25
CA LEU A 71 -11.23 0.03 2.00
C LEU A 71 -11.03 1.25 2.91
N GLN A 72 -10.79 0.97 4.18
CA GLN A 72 -10.58 1.95 5.24
C GLN A 72 -9.15 1.90 5.78
N ILE A 73 -8.56 0.71 5.87
CA ILE A 73 -7.21 0.50 6.39
C ILE A 73 -6.37 -0.22 5.34
N LEU A 74 -5.23 0.40 4.98
CA LEU A 74 -4.25 -0.16 4.06
C LEU A 74 -2.86 -0.20 4.72
N ASP A 75 -2.43 -1.41 5.04
CA ASP A 75 -1.14 -1.68 5.64
C ASP A 75 -0.27 -2.53 4.71
N VAL A 76 0.92 -2.02 4.37
CA VAL A 76 1.86 -2.70 3.47
C VAL A 76 3.27 -2.63 4.03
N TYR A 77 3.78 -3.80 4.37
CA TYR A 77 5.07 -3.98 5.02
C TYR A 77 5.98 -4.85 4.14
N GLY A 78 7.15 -4.33 3.76
CA GLY A 78 8.16 -5.06 2.99
C GLY A 78 7.88 -5.22 1.48
N LEU A 79 6.94 -4.46 0.91
CA LEU A 79 6.62 -4.52 -0.52
C LEU A 79 6.76 -3.16 -1.21
N SER A 80 7.75 -3.03 -2.10
CA SER A 80 7.94 -1.82 -2.92
C SER A 80 7.07 -1.88 -4.18
N CYS A 81 5.89 -1.27 -4.16
CA CYS A 81 4.93 -1.23 -5.29
C CYS A 81 4.14 0.09 -5.37
N PHE A 82 4.85 1.22 -5.23
CA PHE A 82 4.23 2.55 -5.14
C PHE A 82 3.31 2.90 -6.32
N LYS A 83 3.63 2.46 -7.54
CA LYS A 83 2.76 2.69 -8.71
C LYS A 83 1.41 1.99 -8.53
N GLU A 84 1.43 0.71 -8.17
CA GLU A 84 0.23 -0.09 -8.01
C GLU A 84 -0.60 0.36 -6.81
N LEU A 85 0.05 0.75 -5.71
CA LEU A 85 -0.61 1.35 -4.55
C LEU A 85 -1.26 2.69 -4.89
N ALA A 86 -0.63 3.52 -5.72
CA ALA A 86 -1.21 4.79 -6.17
C ALA A 86 -2.49 4.57 -6.99
N THR A 87 -2.52 3.53 -7.83
CA THR A 87 -3.73 3.12 -8.55
C THR A 87 -4.79 2.59 -7.58
N LEU A 88 -4.41 1.76 -6.61
CA LEU A 88 -5.33 1.22 -5.63
C LEU A 88 -6.01 2.34 -4.82
N ILE A 89 -5.25 3.33 -4.35
CA ILE A 89 -5.76 4.49 -3.59
C ILE A 89 -6.88 5.19 -4.35
N LYS A 90 -6.70 5.47 -5.65
CA LYS A 90 -7.73 6.11 -6.48
C LYS A 90 -9.02 5.29 -6.56
N ASN A 91 -8.91 3.97 -6.44
CA ASN A 91 -10.06 3.07 -6.49
C ASN A 91 -10.74 2.86 -5.11
N THR A 92 -10.26 3.51 -4.05
CA THR A 92 -10.86 3.42 -2.70
C THR A 92 -12.01 4.41 -2.45
N GLU A 93 -12.40 5.21 -3.45
CA GLU A 93 -13.52 6.16 -3.36
C GLU A 93 -13.44 7.07 -2.12
N GLU A 94 -12.22 7.53 -1.79
CA GLU A 94 -11.93 8.41 -0.65
C GLU A 94 -12.32 7.81 0.72
N ASN A 95 -12.36 6.48 0.85
CA ASN A 95 -12.76 5.81 2.10
C ASN A 95 -11.61 5.45 3.03
N LEU A 96 -10.36 5.63 2.61
CA LEU A 96 -9.19 5.39 3.44
C LEU A 96 -9.16 6.32 4.66
N LEU A 97 -8.97 5.71 5.83
CA LEU A 97 -8.81 6.34 7.13
C LEU A 97 -7.38 6.14 7.67
N GLU A 98 -6.75 5.02 7.34
CA GLU A 98 -5.41 4.66 7.79
C GLU A 98 -4.58 4.11 6.62
N ILE A 99 -3.35 4.59 6.52
CA ILE A 99 -2.37 4.16 5.52
C ILE A 99 -1.02 3.99 6.22
N SER A 100 -0.50 2.76 6.26
CA SER A 100 0.84 2.45 6.78
C SER A 100 1.66 1.69 5.74
N ILE A 101 2.67 2.33 5.16
CA ILE A 101 3.50 1.75 4.10
C ILE A 101 4.98 1.81 4.49
N ILE A 102 5.52 0.67 4.88
CA ILE A 102 6.93 0.51 5.24
C ILE A 102 7.60 -0.41 4.23
N THR A 103 8.60 0.07 3.51
CA THR A 103 9.37 -0.72 2.55
C THR A 103 10.79 -0.98 3.06
N LYS A 104 11.29 -2.20 2.83
CA LYS A 104 12.71 -2.56 3.05
C LYS A 104 13.61 -2.11 1.89
N TYR A 105 13.02 -1.86 0.72
CA TYR A 105 13.77 -1.58 -0.49
C TYR A 105 13.87 -0.08 -0.72
N VAL A 106 15.09 0.37 -1.00
CA VAL A 106 15.42 1.77 -1.29
C VAL A 106 14.93 2.22 -2.69
N ASN A 107 14.17 1.39 -3.38
CA ASN A 107 13.62 1.74 -4.68
C ASN A 107 12.43 2.70 -4.51
N THR A 108 12.71 3.99 -4.65
CA THR A 108 11.72 5.06 -4.54
C THR A 108 11.03 5.40 -5.87
N ASN A 109 11.16 4.54 -6.88
CA ASN A 109 10.47 4.73 -8.15
C ASN A 109 8.96 4.83 -7.92
N ASN A 110 8.36 5.89 -8.44
CA ASN A 110 6.94 6.23 -8.29
C ASN A 110 6.50 6.64 -6.88
N LEU A 111 7.42 6.90 -5.94
CA LEU A 111 7.08 7.41 -4.61
C LEU A 111 6.37 8.77 -4.70
N GLU A 112 6.84 9.68 -5.55
CA GLU A 112 6.17 10.95 -5.82
C GLU A 112 4.73 10.75 -6.33
N ILE A 113 4.52 9.81 -7.25
CA ILE A 113 3.19 9.49 -7.79
C ILE A 113 2.29 8.97 -6.66
N PHE A 114 2.83 8.12 -5.78
CA PHE A 114 2.14 7.59 -4.63
C PHE A 114 1.75 8.68 -3.61
N ILE A 115 2.68 9.54 -3.21
CA ILE A 115 2.41 10.66 -2.30
C ILE A 115 1.33 11.60 -2.87
N ASN A 116 1.45 11.94 -4.15
CA ASN A 116 0.44 12.76 -4.82
C ASN A 116 -0.93 12.07 -4.90
N SER A 117 -0.97 10.74 -5.02
CA SER A 117 -2.23 10.01 -4.99
C SER A 117 -2.91 10.07 -3.63
N ILE A 118 -2.15 9.98 -2.53
CA ILE A 118 -2.67 10.18 -1.16
C ILE A 118 -3.25 11.58 -1.04
N ALA A 119 -2.43 12.59 -1.34
CA ALA A 119 -2.82 13.99 -1.21
C ALA A 119 -4.09 14.34 -2.00
N ASN A 120 -4.35 13.68 -3.13
CA ASN A 120 -5.49 14.02 -3.99
C ASN A 120 -6.73 13.15 -3.77
N ASN A 121 -6.62 11.98 -3.12
CA ASN A 121 -7.71 11.00 -3.04
C ASN A 121 -8.02 10.53 -1.62
N CYS A 122 -7.29 10.99 -0.61
CA CYS A 122 -7.48 10.56 0.78
C CYS A 122 -7.82 11.72 1.73
N PRO A 123 -8.89 12.52 1.50
CA PRO A 123 -9.22 13.64 2.37
C PRO A 123 -9.61 13.22 3.80
N LYS A 124 -10.06 11.96 3.98
CA LYS A 124 -10.53 11.41 5.26
C LYS A 124 -9.44 10.71 6.07
N VAL A 125 -8.23 10.54 5.52
CA VAL A 125 -7.14 9.85 6.23
C VAL A 125 -6.83 10.58 7.53
N ARG A 126 -6.68 9.80 8.60
CA ARG A 126 -6.40 10.27 9.96
C ARG A 126 -5.00 9.86 10.39
N ASP A 127 -4.62 8.65 10.03
CA ASP A 127 -3.39 8.00 10.46
C ASP A 127 -2.56 7.68 9.23
N LEU A 128 -1.40 8.32 9.10
CA LEU A 128 -0.51 8.15 7.95
C LEU A 128 0.91 7.83 8.42
N SER A 129 1.42 6.66 8.04
CA SER A 129 2.82 6.27 8.22
C SER A 129 3.42 5.87 6.87
N ILE A 130 4.40 6.62 6.38
CA ILE A 130 5.04 6.34 5.08
C ILE A 130 6.54 6.60 5.12
N GLY A 131 7.27 5.77 4.38
CA GLY A 131 8.67 6.05 4.06
C GLY A 131 8.83 7.20 3.07
N ILE A 132 9.72 8.16 3.36
CA ILE A 132 10.10 9.25 2.45
C ILE A 132 11.62 9.45 2.37
N THR A 133 12.09 10.11 1.30
CA THR A 133 13.44 10.65 1.24
C THR A 133 13.43 12.17 1.40
N SER A 134 14.61 12.78 1.53
CA SER A 134 14.77 14.24 1.56
C SER A 134 14.18 14.93 0.32
N LYS A 135 14.17 14.25 -0.84
CA LYS A 135 13.65 14.80 -2.09
C LYS A 135 12.13 14.95 -2.05
N GLU A 136 11.41 13.97 -1.52
CA GLU A 136 9.94 13.97 -1.48
C GLU A 136 9.38 14.74 -0.29
N PHE A 137 10.21 15.21 0.64
CA PHE A 137 9.77 15.96 1.82
C PHE A 137 8.92 17.19 1.46
N ILE A 138 9.22 17.86 0.34
CA ILE A 138 8.44 19.01 -0.13
C ILE A 138 6.98 18.64 -0.48
N LEU A 139 6.73 17.39 -0.86
CA LEU A 139 5.40 16.88 -1.24
C LEU A 139 4.49 16.66 -0.03
N ILE A 140 5.06 16.57 1.18
CA ILE A 140 4.29 16.48 2.43
C ILE A 140 3.37 17.68 2.61
N LYS A 141 3.76 18.86 2.11
CA LYS A 141 2.90 20.04 2.12
C LYS A 141 1.54 19.77 1.46
N SER A 142 1.51 19.02 0.35
CA SER A 142 0.26 18.68 -0.34
C SER A 142 -0.62 17.75 0.49
N ILE A 143 -0.02 16.79 1.20
CA ILE A 143 -0.74 15.92 2.14
C ILE A 143 -1.39 16.79 3.24
N LEU A 144 -0.62 17.65 3.89
CA LEU A 144 -1.10 18.48 5.00
C LEU A 144 -2.24 19.44 4.59
N LEU A 145 -2.24 19.91 3.34
CA LEU A 145 -3.29 20.82 2.84
C LEU A 145 -4.58 20.09 2.47
N ASN A 146 -4.49 18.85 1.98
CA ASN A 146 -5.64 18.14 1.40
C ASN A 146 -6.23 17.06 2.32
N CYS A 147 -5.42 16.43 3.16
CA CYS A 147 -5.84 15.39 4.10
C CYS A 147 -6.28 16.01 5.42
N ARG A 148 -7.49 16.58 5.44
CA ARG A 148 -7.99 17.48 6.52
C ARG A 148 -8.25 16.80 7.86
N ASN A 149 -8.38 15.47 7.85
CA ASN A 149 -8.67 14.69 9.05
C ASN A 149 -7.41 14.10 9.71
N LEU A 150 -6.22 14.44 9.23
CA LEU A 150 -4.96 13.92 9.79
C LEU A 150 -4.83 14.26 11.28
N ILE A 151 -4.57 13.23 12.07
CA ILE A 151 -4.34 13.26 13.51
C ILE A 151 -2.93 12.76 13.81
N CYS A 152 -2.51 11.68 13.13
CA CYS A 152 -1.21 11.07 13.29
C CYS A 152 -0.46 11.04 11.96
N ILE A 153 0.81 11.49 11.99
CA ILE A 153 1.70 11.46 10.84
C ILE A 153 3.06 10.95 11.31
N GLU A 154 3.53 9.88 10.68
CA GLU A 154 4.84 9.30 10.88
C GLU A 154 5.55 9.23 9.53
N PHE A 155 6.81 9.68 9.52
CA PHE A 155 7.66 9.65 8.35
C PHE A 155 8.90 8.82 8.66
N ASP A 156 8.94 7.63 8.09
CA ASP A 156 10.13 6.80 8.13
C ASP A 156 11.14 7.30 7.10
N SER A 157 12.40 7.29 7.46
CA SER A 157 13.45 7.55 6.48
C SER A 157 13.66 6.31 5.63
N ILE A 158 13.44 6.43 4.32
CA ILE A 158 13.96 5.45 3.37
C ILE A 158 15.45 5.74 3.22
N CYS A 159 16.24 5.34 4.23
CA CYS A 159 17.69 5.52 4.20
C CYS A 159 18.31 4.61 3.14
N TYR A 160 19.14 5.18 2.27
CA TYR A 160 20.30 4.42 1.78
C TYR A 160 21.20 4.15 2.99
N GLU A 161 21.92 3.04 3.04
CA GLU A 161 22.86 2.71 4.13
C GLU A 161 23.91 3.81 4.45
N ASN A 162 23.95 4.92 3.72
CA ASN A 162 24.93 6.01 3.84
C ASN A 162 24.37 7.44 3.96
N ASP A 163 23.05 7.66 4.06
CA ASP A 163 22.50 9.03 4.13
C ASP A 163 22.36 9.54 5.57
N ILE A 164 23.46 10.10 6.11
CA ILE A 164 23.40 10.96 7.29
C ILE A 164 22.85 12.32 6.86
N ILE A 165 21.55 12.56 7.10
CA ILE A 165 20.97 13.89 6.91
C ILE A 165 21.35 14.75 8.12
N VAL A 166 22.41 15.56 7.97
CA VAL A 166 22.69 16.67 8.89
C VAL A 166 21.76 17.82 8.54
N MET A 167 20.64 17.95 9.26
CA MET A 167 19.86 19.19 9.22
C MET A 167 20.66 20.29 9.94
N LYS A 168 21.18 21.25 9.18
CA LYS A 168 21.69 22.50 9.74
C LYS A 168 20.50 23.44 9.93
N TYR A 169 20.27 23.82 11.19
CA TYR A 169 19.35 24.90 11.57
C TYR A 169 19.92 26.26 11.20
#